data_AF-A0A1D6LKM7-F1
#
_entry.id   AF-A0A1D6LKM7-F1
#
_cell.length_a   1.000
_cell.length_b   1.000
_cell.length_c   1.000
_cell.angle_alpha   90.00
_cell.angle_beta   90.00
_cell.angle_gamma   90.00
#
_symmetry.space_group_name_H-M   'P 1'
#
loop_
_entity.id
_entity.type
_entity.pdbx_description
1 polymer ?
#
loop_
_entity_poly.entity_id
_entity_poly.type
_entity_poly.pdbx_seq_one_letter_code
_entity_poly.pdbx_strand_id
1 'polypeptide(L)'
;MVFVWLTAFFLVVALIVLVIYQLMCLADLEFDYINPFDSSSRINKVVMPEFVLQALLSVLFLLSGHWAMLLLSLPMVYYNYTL
;
A
#
# COMPACT_ATOMS: atom_id res chain seq x y z
N MET A 1 -2.02 -0.93 -23.65
CA MET A 1 -1.58 -2.22 -23.07
C MET A 1 -0.29 -2.05 -22.27
N VAL A 2 0.84 -1.66 -22.87
CA VAL A 2 2.12 -1.48 -22.14
C VAL A 2 2.05 -0.41 -21.04
N PHE A 3 1.37 0.72 -21.28
CA PHE A 3 1.24 1.80 -20.30
C PHE A 3 0.57 1.36 -18.99
N VAL A 4 -0.46 0.50 -19.05
CA VAL A 4 -1.16 -0.03 -17.86
C VAL A 4 -0.18 -0.80 -16.97
N TRP A 5 0.65 -1.65 -17.58
CA TRP A 5 1.65 -2.45 -16.86
C TRP A 5 2.78 -1.59 -16.30
N LEU A 6 3.24 -0.57 -17.03
CA LEU A 6 4.24 0.37 -16.52
C LEU A 6 3.68 1.17 -15.32
N THR A 7 2.47 1.69 -15.42
CA THR A 7 1.83 2.41 -14.32
C THR A 7 1.62 1.48 -13.11
N ALA A 8 1.13 0.25 -13.32
CA ALA A 8 0.99 -0.74 -12.26
C ALA A 8 2.32 -1.08 -11.60
N PHE A 9 3.40 -1.22 -12.37
CA PHE A 9 4.74 -1.45 -11.84
C PHE A 9 5.18 -0.34 -10.88
N PHE A 10 5.07 0.93 -11.29
CA PHE A 10 5.46 2.04 -10.41
C PHE A 10 4.56 2.15 -9.17
N LEU A 11 3.26 1.87 -9.29
CA LEU A 11 2.34 1.84 -8.13
C LEU A 11 2.72 0.73 -7.14
N VAL A 12 3.06 -0.47 -7.63
CA VAL A 12 3.50 -1.59 -6.78
C VAL A 12 4.83 -1.28 -6.09
N VAL A 13 5.80 -0.68 -6.80
CA VAL A 13 7.06 -0.24 -6.19
C VAL A 13 6.81 0.78 -5.08
N ALA A 14 5.93 1.76 -5.32
CA ALA A 14 5.57 2.75 -4.30
C ALA A 14 4.92 2.09 -3.07
N LEU A 15 4.01 1.14 -3.26
CA LEU A 15 3.39 0.36 -2.18
C LEU A 15 4.43 -0.40 -1.37
N ILE A 16 5.37 -1.09 -2.03
CA ILE A 16 6.45 -1.82 -1.35
C ILE A 16 7.29 -0.86 -0.50
N VAL A 17 7.63 0.33 -1.01
CA VAL A 17 8.40 1.33 -0.25
C VAL A 17 7.64 1.81 0.98
N LEU A 18 6.32 2.05 0.89
CA LEU A 18 5.50 2.43 2.03
C LEU A 18 5.46 1.32 3.10
N VAL A 19 5.28 0.07 2.69
CA VAL A 19 5.27 -1.09 3.60
C VAL A 19 6.63 -1.27 4.27
N ILE A 20 7.73 -1.14 3.53
CA ILE A 20 9.08 -1.19 4.10
C ILE A 20 9.29 -0.06 5.12
N TYR A 21 8.82 1.16 4.82
CA TYR A 21 8.93 2.28 5.76
C TYR A 21 8.16 2.02 7.06
N GLN A 22 6.94 1.46 6.98
CA GLN A 22 6.17 1.05 8.15
C GLN A 22 6.89 -0.05 8.94
N LEU A 23 7.47 -1.04 8.25
CA LEU A 23 8.25 -2.11 8.87
C LEU A 23 9.48 -1.56 9.60
N MET A 24 10.18 -0.59 9.01
CA MET A 24 11.29 0.10 9.68
C MET A 24 10.82 0.85 10.93
N CYS A 25 9.70 1.57 10.88
CA CYS A 25 9.14 2.25 12.05
C CYS A 25 8.74 1.25 13.17
N LEU A 26 8.31 0.06 12.80
CA LEU A 26 7.99 -1.01 13.74
C LEU A 26 9.26 -1.64 14.33
N ALA A 27 10.29 -1.84 13.53
CA ALA A 27 11.59 -2.34 14.00
C ALA A 27 12.25 -1.33 14.95
N ASP A 28 12.25 -0.04 14.62
CA ASP A 28 12.74 1.02 15.51
C ASP A 28 12.00 1.03 16.85
N LEU A 29 10.71 0.67 16.85
CA LEU A 29 9.91 0.53 18.06
C LEU A 29 10.26 -0.74 18.85
N GLU A 30 10.50 -1.88 18.17
CA GLU A 30 10.89 -3.14 18.80
C GLU A 30 12.23 -3.04 19.53
N PHE A 31 13.17 -2.27 19.00
CA PHE A 31 14.49 -2.04 19.63
C PHE A 31 14.51 -0.87 20.63
N ASP A 32 13.34 -0.34 21.04
CA ASP A 32 13.19 0.80 21.95
C ASP A 32 13.96 2.07 21.50
N TYR A 33 14.19 2.26 20.19
CA TYR A 33 14.86 3.45 19.66
C TYR A 33 13.94 4.68 19.57
N ILE A 34 12.62 4.47 19.48
CA ILE A 34 11.62 5.54 19.34
C ILE A 34 10.43 5.32 20.27
N ASN A 35 9.80 6.42 20.69
CA ASN A 35 8.56 6.35 21.47
C ASN A 35 7.38 5.80 20.63
N PRO A 36 6.50 4.97 21.21
CA PRO A 36 5.31 4.46 20.53
C PRO A 36 4.40 5.56 19.95
N PHE A 37 4.22 6.69 20.63
CA PHE A 37 3.40 7.80 20.14
C PHE A 37 3.97 8.40 18.84
N ASP A 38 5.28 8.57 18.78
CA ASP A 38 5.96 9.10 17.59
C ASP A 38 5.93 8.10 16.44
N SER A 39 6.12 6.81 16.71
CA SER A 39 6.03 5.75 15.70
C SER A 39 4.61 5.64 15.13
N SER A 40 3.57 5.63 15.97
CA SER A 40 2.17 5.61 15.52
C SER A 40 1.80 6.83 14.68
N SER A 41 2.26 8.03 15.06
CA SER A 41 2.04 9.27 14.30
C SER A 41 2.68 9.21 12.90
N ARG A 42 3.86 8.59 12.76
CA ARG A 42 4.51 8.37 11.46
C ARG A 42 3.76 7.36 10.61
N ILE A 43 3.40 6.20 11.19
CA ILE A 43 2.67 5.13 10.49
C ILE A 43 1.30 5.61 9.99
N ASN A 44 0.53 6.33 10.82
CA ASN A 44 -0.79 6.83 10.42
C ASN A 44 -0.74 7.77 9.21
N LYS A 45 0.34 8.53 9.03
CA LYS A 45 0.51 9.42 7.86
C LYS A 45 0.77 8.64 6.57
N VAL A 46 1.37 7.45 6.65
CA VAL A 46 1.68 6.61 5.47
C VAL A 46 0.62 5.56 5.18
N VAL A 47 -0.20 5.18 6.17
CA VAL A 47 -1.29 4.21 5.96
C VAL A 47 -2.37 4.74 5.00
N MET A 48 -2.73 6.02 5.12
CA MET A 48 -3.71 6.64 4.21
C MET A 48 -3.26 6.64 2.75
N PRO A 49 -2.03 7.09 2.39
CA PRO A 49 -1.58 7.01 1.01
C PRO A 49 -1.40 5.56 0.52
N GLU A 50 -1.05 4.61 1.36
CA GLU A 50 -1.02 3.18 1.00
C GLU A 50 -2.40 2.69 0.53
N PHE A 51 -3.46 2.98 1.30
CA PHE A 51 -4.83 2.58 0.94
C PHE A 51 -5.29 3.21 -0.37
N VAL A 52 -4.97 4.48 -0.57
CA VAL A 52 -5.27 5.20 -1.82
C VAL A 52 -4.54 4.56 -3.01
N LEU A 53 -3.26 4.24 -2.88
CA LEU A 53 -2.49 3.60 -3.96
C LEU A 53 -3.01 2.20 -4.28
N GLN A 54 -3.39 1.41 -3.26
CA GLN A 54 -3.97 0.07 -3.45
C GLN A 54 -5.33 0.13 -4.16
N ALA A 55 -6.17 1.12 -3.81
CA ALA A 55 -7.43 1.36 -4.48
C ALA A 55 -7.23 1.82 -5.94
N LEU A 56 -6.27 2.73 -6.18
CA LEU A 56 -5.92 3.18 -7.53
C LEU A 56 -5.42 2.03 -8.41
N LEU A 57 -4.59 1.13 -7.87
CA LEU A 57 -4.13 -0.06 -8.59
C LEU A 57 -5.30 -0.97 -8.99
N SER A 58 -6.25 -1.18 -8.08
CA SER A 58 -7.45 -1.97 -8.35
C SER A 58 -8.36 -1.32 -9.39
N VAL A 59 -8.59 -0.01 -9.31
CA VAL A 59 -9.37 0.74 -10.31
C VAL A 59 -8.69 0.69 -11.68
N LEU A 60 -7.36 0.78 -11.73
CA LEU A 60 -6.59 0.66 -12.98
C LEU A 60 -6.78 -0.71 -13.63
N PHE A 61 -6.81 -1.80 -12.86
CA PHE A 61 -7.09 -3.14 -13.41
C PHE A 61 -8.56 -3.32 -13.82
N LEU A 62 -9.50 -2.71 -13.10
CA LEU A 62 -10.92 -2.71 -13.47
C LEU A 62 -11.15 -2.00 -14.82
N LEU A 63 -10.63 -0.77 -14.96
CA LEU A 63 -10.82 0.06 -16.17
C LEU A 63 -10.08 -0.51 -17.39
N SER A 64 -8.97 -1.20 -17.17
CA SER A 64 -8.21 -1.85 -18.25
C SER A 64 -8.73 -3.24 -18.62
N GLY A 65 -9.74 -3.77 -17.92
CA GLY A 65 -10.36 -5.08 -18.20
C GLY A 65 -9.51 -6.29 -17.79
N HIS A 66 -8.52 -6.12 -16.91
CA HIS A 66 -7.64 -7.19 -16.44
C HIS A 66 -8.24 -7.86 -15.19
N TRP A 67 -9.30 -8.64 -15.39
CA TRP A 67 -10.09 -9.26 -14.32
C TRP A 67 -9.28 -10.15 -13.37
N ALA A 68 -8.29 -10.90 -13.87
CA ALA A 68 -7.44 -11.75 -13.02
C ALA A 68 -6.60 -10.93 -12.02
N MET A 69 -6.01 -9.82 -12.48
CA MET A 69 -5.22 -8.93 -11.62
C MET A 69 -6.10 -8.18 -10.63
N LEU A 70 -7.30 -7.77 -11.07
CA LEU A 70 -8.31 -7.18 -10.19
C LEU A 70 -8.70 -8.15 -9.05
N LEU A 71 -8.96 -9.42 -9.37
CA LEU A 71 -9.31 -10.42 -8.35
C LEU A 71 -8.18 -10.64 -7.32
N LEU A 72 -6.92 -10.45 -7.73
CA LEU A 72 -5.79 -10.49 -6.81
C LEU A 72 -5.68 -9.23 -5.93
N SER A 73 -6.06 -8.06 -6.45
CA SER A 73 -5.95 -6.80 -5.71
C SER A 73 -7.16 -6.51 -4.79
N LEU A 74 -8.33 -7.06 -5.12
CA LEU A 74 -9.58 -6.86 -4.38
C LEU A 74 -9.54 -7.30 -2.89
N PRO A 75 -8.97 -8.46 -2.50
CA PRO A 75 -8.89 -8.85 -1.09
C PRO A 75 -8.16 -7.82 -0.23
N MET A 76 -7.11 -7.20 -0.77
CA MET A 76 -6.34 -6.18 -0.06
C MET A 76 -7.15 -4.90 0.12
N VAL A 77 -7.87 -4.44 -0.90
CA VAL A 77 -8.74 -3.26 -0.79
C VAL A 77 -9.90 -3.52 0.17
N TYR A 78 -10.47 -4.72 0.14
CA TYR A 78 -11.53 -5.12 1.07
C TYR A 78 -11.04 -5.12 2.52
N TYR A 79 -9.86 -5.71 2.77
CA TYR A 79 -9.25 -5.70 4.09
C TYR A 79 -9.01 -4.27 4.59
N ASN A 80 -8.46 -3.40 3.75
CA ASN A 80 -8.21 -2.00 4.10
C ASN A 80 -9.50 -1.21 4.40
N TYR A 81 -10.62 -1.55 3.75
CA TYR A 81 -11.91 -0.92 4.02
C TYR A 81 -12.51 -1.38 5.36
N THR A 82 -12.21 -2.60 5.79
CA THR A 82 -12.72 -3.16 7.06
C THR A 82 -11.93 -2.74 8.30
N LEU A 83 -10.77 -2.11 8.11
CA LEU A 83 -9.83 -1.70 9.16
C LEU A 83 -10.16 -0.31 9.71
#